data_AF-A0A1J4UHT3-F1
#
_entry.id   AF-A0A1J4UHT3-F1
#
_cell.length_a   1.000
_cell.length_b   1.000
_cell.length_c   1.000
_cell.angle_alpha   90.00
_cell.angle_beta   90.00
_cell.angle_gamma   90.00
#
_symmetry.space_group_name_H-M   'P 1'
#
loop_
_entity.id
_entity.type
_entity.pdbx_description
1 polymer ?
#
loop_
_entity_poly.entity_id
_entity_poly.type
_entity_poly.pdbx_seq_one_letter_code
_entity_poly.pdbx_strand_id
1 'polypeptide(L)'
;MNKNNKEIVWGAKTIKISLNLFTNNLETDDLKTAWECGLIHLNANKHRGIKHDSIHFRNLRELMPRLQQLLTKNNITLRASSSKAIPEAKWPTE
;
A
#
# COMPACT_ATOMS: atom_id res chain seq x y z
N MET A 1 -16.52 -28.32 0.70
CA MET A 1 -15.35 -27.41 0.70
C MET A 1 -15.82 -25.97 0.71
N ASN A 2 -15.19 -25.15 1.54
CA ASN A 2 -15.70 -23.88 2.07
C ASN A 2 -16.06 -22.86 0.98
N LYS A 3 -17.28 -22.31 1.09
CA LYS A 3 -17.80 -21.15 0.37
C LYS A 3 -17.19 -19.87 0.96
N ASN A 4 -17.03 -18.85 0.12
CA ASN A 4 -16.73 -17.44 0.44
C ASN A 4 -15.27 -17.00 0.40
N ASN A 5 -14.62 -17.10 -0.77
CA ASN A 5 -13.79 -15.97 -1.20
C ASN A 5 -14.74 -14.85 -1.62
N LYS A 6 -15.25 -14.09 -0.65
CA LYS A 6 -15.86 -12.79 -0.93
C LYS A 6 -14.74 -11.95 -1.55
N GLU A 7 -14.72 -11.87 -2.88
CA GLU A 7 -13.94 -10.87 -3.61
C GLU A 7 -14.29 -9.56 -2.91
N ILE A 8 -13.32 -8.96 -2.21
CA ILE A 8 -13.59 -7.70 -1.52
C ILE A 8 -13.82 -6.70 -2.65
N VAL A 9 -15.09 -6.39 -2.89
CA VAL A 9 -15.49 -5.40 -3.89
C VAL A 9 -15.20 -4.04 -3.30
N TRP A 10 -13.95 -3.60 -3.42
CA TRP A 10 -13.59 -2.21 -3.17
C TRP A 10 -14.39 -1.38 -4.16
N GLY A 11 -15.09 -0.35 -3.66
CA GLY A 11 -16.02 0.43 -4.48
C GLY A 11 -15.35 0.92 -5.77
N ALA A 12 -16.15 1.18 -6.81
CA ALA A 12 -15.67 1.60 -8.13
C ALA A 12 -14.83 2.90 -8.13
N LYS A 13 -14.62 3.56 -6.98
CA LYS A 13 -13.83 4.79 -6.81
C LYS A 13 -12.61 4.61 -5.90
N THR A 14 -12.15 3.37 -5.69
CA THR A 14 -11.06 3.07 -4.76
C THR A 14 -9.86 2.46 -5.48
N ILE A 15 -8.65 2.87 -5.11
CA ILE A 15 -7.41 2.13 -5.35
C ILE A 15 -7.00 1.46 -4.05
N LYS A 16 -6.45 0.24 -4.12
CA LYS A 16 -5.94 -0.47 -2.96
C LYS A 16 -4.46 -0.76 -3.16
N ILE A 17 -3.67 -0.32 -2.19
CA ILE A 17 -2.25 -0.65 -2.07
C ILE A 17 -2.07 -1.63 -0.91
N SER A 18 -1.19 -2.60 -1.05
CA SER A 18 -0.79 -3.51 0.02
C SER A 18 0.73 -3.50 0.15
N LEU A 19 1.22 -3.55 1.39
CA LEU A 19 2.65 -3.54 1.69
C LEU A 19 3.03 -4.86 2.35
N ASN A 20 4.01 -5.54 1.78
CA ASN A 20 4.70 -6.65 2.42
C ASN A 20 6.07 -6.14 2.85
N LEU A 21 6.37 -6.26 4.15
CA LEU A 21 7.59 -5.73 4.75
C LEU A 21 8.48 -6.91 5.15
N PHE A 22 9.78 -6.80 4.87
CA PHE A 22 10.75 -7.87 5.10
C PHE A 22 11.91 -7.37 5.97
N THR A 23 12.40 -8.27 6.82
CA THR A 23 13.56 -8.05 7.67
C THR A 23 14.31 -9.36 7.83
N ASN A 24 15.64 -9.28 7.92
CA ASN A 24 16.48 -10.41 8.28
C ASN A 24 16.60 -10.60 9.80
N ASN A 25 16.21 -9.57 10.57
CA ASN A 25 16.26 -9.59 12.03
C ASN A 25 14.88 -9.19 12.57
N LEU A 26 14.19 -10.14 13.22
CA LEU A 26 13.06 -9.83 14.08
C LEU A 26 13.65 -9.82 15.49
N GLU A 27 13.97 -8.64 16.02
CA GLU A 27 14.48 -8.59 17.39
C GLU A 27 13.44 -9.18 18.34
N THR A 28 13.88 -10.15 19.14
CA THR A 28 13.03 -10.91 20.08
C THR A 28 12.59 -10.10 21.29
N ASP A 29 13.20 -8.93 21.52
CA ASP A 29 12.85 -7.99 22.58
C ASP A 29 12.10 -6.79 22.00
N ASP A 30 10.76 -6.85 22.04
CA ASP A 30 9.75 -5.76 22.00
C ASP A 30 9.91 -4.55 21.05
N LEU A 31 10.94 -4.49 20.22
CA LEU A 31 11.14 -3.51 19.18
C LEU A 31 10.28 -3.94 18.00
N LYS A 32 9.05 -3.42 17.96
CA LYS A 32 8.11 -3.53 16.83
C LYS A 32 8.64 -2.89 15.52
N THR A 33 9.94 -2.61 15.44
CA THR A 33 10.61 -1.90 14.35
C THR A 33 11.61 -2.82 13.67
N ALA A 34 11.20 -3.46 12.58
CA ALA A 34 12.09 -4.34 11.84
C ALA A 34 11.66 -4.46 10.38
N TRP A 35 11.97 -3.46 9.54
CA TRP A 35 11.73 -3.59 8.09
C TRP A 35 12.87 -2.96 7.28
N GLU A 36 13.69 -3.79 6.65
CA GLU A 36 14.81 -3.36 5.80
C GLU A 36 14.35 -3.08 4.38
N CYS A 37 13.36 -3.83 3.88
CA CYS A 37 12.92 -3.74 2.50
C CYS A 37 11.48 -4.25 2.37
N GLY A 38 10.94 -4.28 1.15
CA GLY A 38 9.60 -4.82 0.94
C GLY A 38 9.09 -4.72 -0.48
N LEU A 39 7.80 -5.04 -0.59
CA LEU A 39 7.02 -5.07 -1.81
C LEU A 39 5.77 -4.21 -1.66
N ILE A 40 5.54 -3.35 -2.65
CA ILE A 40 4.33 -2.55 -2.80
C ILE A 40 3.49 -3.22 -3.88
N HIS A 41 2.26 -3.59 -3.54
CA HIS A 41 1.30 -4.19 -4.47
C HIS A 41 0.18 -3.22 -4.79
N LEU A 42 0.00 -2.91 -6.07
CA LEU A 42 -1.21 -2.32 -6.59
C LEU A 42 -2.20 -3.46 -6.86
N ASN A 43 -3.30 -3.47 -6.12
CA ASN A 43 -4.34 -4.47 -6.29
C ASN A 43 -5.18 -4.14 -7.54
N ALA A 44 -5.58 -5.18 -8.27
CA ALA A 44 -6.46 -5.01 -9.40
C ALA A 44 -7.81 -4.39 -9.00
N ASN A 45 -8.33 -3.49 -9.83
CA ASN A 45 -9.70 -3.01 -9.75
C ASN A 45 -10.33 -3.07 -11.14
N LYS A 46 -11.15 -4.11 -11.37
CA LYS A 46 -11.81 -4.38 -12.66
C LYS A 46 -12.71 -3.22 -13.11
N HIS A 47 -13.34 -2.49 -12.18
CA HIS A 47 -14.22 -1.35 -12.51
C HIS A 47 -13.49 -0.15 -13.11
N ARG A 48 -12.16 -0.08 -12.95
CA ARG A 48 -11.32 1.02 -13.43
C ARG A 48 -10.25 0.57 -14.41
N GLY A 49 -10.27 -0.69 -14.84
CA GLY A 49 -9.22 -1.26 -15.69
C GLY A 49 -7.85 -1.30 -15.02
N ILE A 50 -7.78 -1.18 -13.69
CA ILE A 50 -6.52 -1.25 -12.94
C ILE A 50 -6.13 -2.73 -12.84
N LYS A 51 -4.95 -3.06 -13.36
CA LYS A 51 -4.37 -4.40 -13.28
C LYS A 51 -3.55 -4.54 -11.99
N HIS A 52 -3.34 -5.78 -11.57
CA HIS A 52 -2.40 -6.05 -10.49
C HIS A 52 -0.98 -5.72 -10.96
N ASP A 53 -0.22 -5.00 -10.15
CA ASP A 53 1.19 -4.68 -10.40
C ASP A 53 1.93 -4.57 -9.07
N SER A 54 3.24 -4.74 -9.09
CA SER A 54 4.03 -4.63 -7.87
C SER A 54 5.43 -4.10 -8.12
N ILE A 55 6.03 -3.53 -7.08
CA ILE A 55 7.40 -3.03 -7.13
C ILE A 55 8.11 -3.26 -5.79
N HIS A 56 9.39 -3.62 -5.86
CA HIS A 56 10.24 -3.75 -4.69
C HIS A 56 10.83 -2.40 -4.28
N PHE A 57 11.01 -2.21 -2.97
CA PHE A 57 11.85 -1.15 -2.42
C PHE A 57 12.92 -1.78 -1.53
N ARG A 58 14.14 -1.23 -1.58
CA ARG A 58 15.30 -1.83 -0.89
C ARG A 58 15.55 -1.29 0.52
N ASN A 59 14.91 -0.17 0.85
CA ASN A 59 14.98 0.51 2.14
C ASN A 59 13.83 1.50 2.28
N LEU A 60 13.56 1.94 3.51
CA LEU A 60 12.46 2.87 3.81
C LEU A 60 12.52 4.16 2.99
N ARG A 61 13.72 4.67 2.67
CA ARG A 61 13.89 5.89 1.85
C ARG A 61 13.39 5.69 0.42
N GLU A 62 13.39 4.45 -0.08
CA GLU A 62 12.85 4.10 -1.40
C GLU A 62 11.32 3.93 -1.39
N LEU A 63 10.64 3.79 -0.25
CA LEU A 63 9.22 3.46 -0.19
C LEU A 63 8.34 4.46 -0.96
N MET A 64 8.45 5.75 -0.66
CA MET A 64 7.65 6.79 -1.30
C MET A 64 8.00 6.98 -2.79
N PRO A 65 9.29 7.07 -3.19
CA PRO A 65 9.65 7.10 -4.61
C PRO A 65 9.15 5.89 -5.40
N ARG A 66 9.21 4.67 -4.83
CA ARG A 66 8.73 3.45 -5.48
C ARG A 66 7.21 3.40 -5.58
N LEU A 67 6.48 3.87 -4.56
CA LEU A 67 5.04 4.03 -4.64
C LEU A 67 4.65 5.01 -5.76
N GLN A 68 5.31 6.17 -5.83
CA GLN A 68 5.05 7.14 -6.90
C GLN A 68 5.36 6.54 -8.28
N GLN A 69 6.47 5.82 -8.42
CA GLN A 69 6.83 5.10 -9.65
C GLN A 69 5.74 4.08 -10.04
N LEU A 70 5.24 3.29 -9.09
CA LEU A 70 4.18 2.30 -9.33
C LEU A 70 2.89 2.96 -9.83
N LEU A 71 2.50 4.07 -9.21
CA LEU A 71 1.30 4.82 -9.60
C LEU A 71 1.45 5.44 -11.00
N THR A 72 2.59 6.09 -11.28
CA THR A 72 2.88 6.66 -12.60
C THR A 72 2.91 5.60 -13.70
N LYS A 73 3.56 4.45 -13.46
CA LYS A 73 3.59 3.31 -14.40
C LYS A 73 2.18 2.82 -14.75
N ASN A 74 1.25 2.92 -13.79
CA ASN A 74 -0.15 2.50 -13.97
C ASN A 74 -1.09 3.65 -14.34
N ASN A 75 -0.56 4.80 -14.77
CA ASN A 75 -1.33 6.00 -15.15
C ASN A 75 -2.28 6.51 -14.03
N ILE A 76 -1.89 6.32 -12.77
CA ILE A 76 -2.62 6.80 -11.60
C ILE A 76 -1.96 8.10 -11.12
N THR A 77 -2.72 9.19 -11.12
CA THR A 77 -2.28 10.47 -10.57
C THR A 77 -2.96 10.74 -9.24
N LEU A 78 -2.18 10.85 -8.16
CA LEU A 78 -2.69 11.38 -6.90
C LEU A 78 -2.82 12.89 -7.04
N ARG A 79 -4.04 13.40 -6.95
CA ARG A 79 -4.28 14.83 -6.88
C ARG A 79 -4.24 15.23 -5.41
N ALA A 80 -3.45 16.25 -5.07
CA ALA A 80 -3.63 16.92 -3.79
C ALA A 80 -5.10 17.35 -3.71
N SER A 81 -5.81 16.91 -2.67
CA SER A 81 -7.20 17.31 -2.48
C SER A 81 -7.28 18.83 -2.46
N SER A 82 -8.20 19.44 -3.21
CA SER A 82 -8.69 20.77 -2.90
C SER A 82 -9.37 20.68 -1.53
N SER A 83 -8.58 20.95 -0.50
CA SER A 83 -8.91 21.10 0.92
C SER A 83 -10.40 21.24 1.25
N LYS A 84 -11.05 20.10 1.48
CA LYS A 84 -11.67 19.88 2.79
C LYS A 84 -10.78 18.86 3.47
N ALA A 85 -9.96 19.35 4.40
CA ALA A 85 -9.02 18.55 5.16
C ALA A 85 -9.68 17.23 5.58
N ILE A 86 -9.15 16.11 5.09
CA ILE A 86 -9.38 14.84 5.76
C ILE A 86 -8.74 15.06 7.13
N PRO A 87 -9.48 14.96 8.25
CA PRO A 87 -8.89 15.11 9.57
C PRO A 87 -7.67 14.21 9.64
N GLU A 88 -6.52 14.77 10.06
CA GLU A 88 -5.35 13.95 10.34
C GLU A 88 -5.80 12.76 11.18
N ALA A 89 -5.55 11.55 10.68
CA ALA A 89 -5.74 10.36 11.48
C ALA A 89 -4.81 10.51 12.69
N LYS A 90 -5.39 10.83 13.85
CA LYS A 90 -4.68 10.78 15.12
C LYS A 90 -4.32 9.32 15.35
N TRP A 91 -3.06 8.97 15.09
CA TRP A 91 -2.52 7.67 15.44
C TRP A 91 -2.57 7.54 16.97
N PRO A 92 -3.01 6.41 17.53
CA PRO A 92 -2.88 6.19 18.96
C PRO A 92 -1.38 6.14 19.29
N THR A 93 -0.91 7.16 20.01
CA THR A 93 0.34 7.10 20.76
C THR A 93 0.04 6.37 22.05
N GLU A 94 0.53 5.13 22.14
CA GLU A 94 0.81 4.47 23.44
C GLU A 94 2.11 5.02 24.02
#